data_AF-A0A1V6DPN7-F1
#
_entry.id   AF-A0A1V6DPN7-F1
#
_cell.length_a   1.000
_cell.length_b   1.000
_cell.length_c   1.000
_cell.angle_alpha   90.00
_cell.angle_beta   90.00
_cell.angle_gamma   90.00
#
_symmetry.space_group_name_H-M   'P 1'
#
loop_
_entity.id
_entity.type
_entity.pdbx_description
1 polymer ?
#
loop_
_entity_poly.entity_id
_entity_poly.type
_entity_poly.pdbx_seq_one_letter_code
_entity_poly.pdbx_strand_id
1 'polypeptide(L)'
;MVTPEQAGQLTPTRTSANGMAWGFIDQEGRLVVLVTNLARGESAVRLDLSGLADGTYAPTDALTGDTVAQVTASGGAAQMIVNLADYDTRVLVFPAAAVPNL
;
A
#
# COMPACT_ATOMS: atom_id res chain seq x y z
N MET A 1 -16.95 -5.62 -10.87
CA MET A 1 -17.28 -4.23 -10.47
C MET A 1 -17.24 -4.23 -8.96
N VAL A 2 -16.31 -3.49 -8.35
CA VAL A 2 -16.15 -3.44 -6.87
C VAL A 2 -17.28 -2.56 -6.30
N THR A 3 -17.99 -3.03 -5.28
CA THR A 3 -19.08 -2.25 -4.66
C THR A 3 -18.53 -1.14 -3.76
N PRO A 4 -19.31 -0.06 -3.50
CA PRO A 4 -18.91 0.98 -2.57
C PRO A 4 -18.63 0.48 -1.14
N GLU A 5 -19.32 -0.56 -0.66
CA GLU A 5 -19.01 -1.20 0.63
C GLU A 5 -17.65 -1.94 0.61
N GLN A 6 -17.27 -2.54 -0.52
CA GLN A 6 -15.97 -3.20 -0.70
C GLN A 6 -14.81 -2.17 -0.75
N ALA A 7 -15.05 -1.00 -1.33
CA ALA A 7 -14.09 0.12 -1.30
C ALA A 7 -13.93 0.73 0.11
N GLY A 8 -14.94 0.60 0.97
CA GLY A 8 -14.94 1.13 2.34
C GLY A 8 -14.24 0.26 3.39
N GLN A 9 -13.88 -0.99 3.08
CA GLN A 9 -13.22 -1.90 4.04
C GLN A 9 -11.70 -1.73 4.12
N LEU A 10 -11.08 -1.01 3.20
CA LEU A 10 -9.64 -0.72 3.21
C LEU A 10 -9.40 0.68 3.78
N THR A 11 -9.48 0.75 5.10
CA THR A 11 -9.31 1.97 5.90
C THR A 11 -7.87 2.50 5.77
N PRO A 12 -7.66 3.83 5.73
CA PRO A 12 -6.37 4.45 5.47
C PRO A 12 -5.25 3.96 6.39
N THR A 13 -4.12 3.76 5.74
CA THR A 13 -2.80 3.47 6.28
C THR A 13 -2.42 4.49 7.36
N ARG A 14 -2.25 4.04 8.61
CA ARG A 14 -1.63 4.89 9.63
C ARG A 14 -0.17 5.10 9.24
N THR A 15 0.22 6.35 9.05
CA THR A 15 1.60 6.74 8.75
C THR A 15 2.33 7.16 10.01
N SER A 16 3.65 6.93 10.03
CA SER A 16 4.57 7.59 10.96
C SER A 16 4.58 9.11 10.73
N ALA A 17 5.05 9.87 11.72
CA ALA A 17 5.11 11.33 11.65
C ALA A 17 5.73 11.82 10.32
N ASN A 18 5.01 12.70 9.60
CA ASN A 18 5.36 13.33 8.31
C ASN A 18 5.11 12.52 7.02
N GLY A 19 4.77 11.24 7.10
CA GLY A 19 4.30 10.48 5.94
C GLY A 19 2.81 10.66 5.71
N MET A 20 2.36 10.65 4.45
CA MET A 20 0.95 10.49 4.11
C MET A 20 0.79 9.28 3.19
N ALA A 21 -0.26 8.50 3.42
CA ALA A 21 -0.58 7.38 2.56
C ALA A 21 -2.08 7.16 2.45
N TRP A 22 -2.52 6.71 1.28
CA TRP A 22 -3.89 6.30 1.00
C TRP A 22 -3.88 5.24 -0.09
N GLY A 23 -4.70 4.21 0.05
CA GLY A 23 -4.93 3.21 -1.00
C GLY A 23 -6.38 3.05 -1.43
N PHE A 24 -6.54 2.37 -2.57
CA PHE A 24 -7.82 2.01 -3.20
C PHE A 24 -7.68 0.68 -3.95
N ILE A 25 -8.80 0.08 -4.34
CA ILE A 25 -8.81 -1.08 -5.25
C ILE A 25 -9.11 -0.57 -6.67
N ASP A 26 -8.28 -0.93 -7.64
CA ASP A 26 -8.50 -0.55 -9.04
C ASP A 26 -9.50 -1.48 -9.77
N GLN A 27 -9.70 -1.25 -11.07
CA GLN A 27 -10.68 -2.00 -11.86
C GLN A 27 -10.27 -3.46 -12.07
N GLU A 28 -8.98 -3.76 -11.96
CA GLU A 28 -8.41 -5.09 -12.06
C GLU A 28 -8.41 -5.84 -10.71
N GLY A 29 -8.94 -5.23 -9.65
CA GLY A 29 -9.02 -5.84 -8.32
C GLY A 29 -7.68 -5.82 -7.56
N ARG A 30 -6.75 -4.95 -7.95
CA ARG A 30 -5.46 -4.77 -7.28
C ARG A 30 -5.57 -3.69 -6.21
N LEU A 31 -4.89 -3.89 -5.09
CA LEU A 31 -4.70 -2.81 -4.11
C LEU A 31 -3.60 -1.87 -4.62
N VAL A 32 -3.93 -0.59 -4.76
CA VAL A 32 -3.00 0.49 -5.07
C VAL A 32 -2.84 1.36 -3.84
N VAL A 33 -1.61 1.65 -3.42
CA VAL A 33 -1.28 2.51 -2.26
C VAL A 33 -0.36 3.63 -2.71
N LEU A 34 -0.84 4.87 -2.61
CA LEU A 34 -0.02 6.06 -2.78
C LEU A 34 0.63 6.40 -1.44
N VAL A 35 1.93 6.63 -1.43
CA VAL A 35 2.70 6.98 -0.22
C VAL A 35 3.63 8.13 -0.55
N THR A 36 3.61 9.18 0.27
CA THR A 36 4.34 10.42 0.02
C THR A 36 5.04 10.94 1.27
N ASN A 37 6.22 11.49 1.08
CA ASN A 37 6.95 12.28 2.07
C ASN A 37 6.76 13.76 1.69
N LEU A 38 6.10 14.53 2.56
CA LEU A 38 5.86 15.96 2.32
C LEU A 38 6.81 16.85 3.13
N ALA A 39 7.82 16.26 3.75
CA ALA A 39 8.81 16.96 4.56
C ALA A 39 10.18 16.96 3.90
N ARG A 40 11.03 17.89 4.35
CA ARG A 40 12.45 17.88 4.01
C ARG A 40 13.18 16.71 4.64
N GLY A 41 14.11 16.13 3.88
CA GLY A 41 14.93 15.00 4.31
C GLY A 41 14.25 13.65 4.14
N GLU A 42 15.01 12.59 4.38
CA GLU A 42 14.52 11.21 4.25
C GLU A 42 13.49 10.87 5.33
N SER A 43 12.48 10.10 4.94
CA SER A 43 11.43 9.63 5.85
C SER A 43 11.17 8.13 5.66
N ALA A 44 11.03 7.42 6.78
CA ALA A 44 10.57 6.05 6.81
C ALA A 44 9.08 6.03 7.10
N VAL A 45 8.26 5.93 6.05
CA VAL A 45 6.80 5.89 6.18
C VAL A 45 6.37 4.47 6.49
N ARG A 46 5.85 4.26 7.70
CA ARG A 46 5.21 3.00 8.07
C ARG A 46 3.85 2.92 7.41
N LEU A 47 3.54 1.78 6.80
CA LEU A 47 2.24 1.45 6.29
C LEU A 47 1.67 0.27 7.08
N ASP A 48 0.58 0.50 7.80
CA ASP A 48 -0.25 -0.56 8.37
C ASP A 48 -1.33 -0.93 7.34
N LEU A 49 -1.29 -2.17 6.84
CA LEU A 49 -2.20 -2.72 5.84
C LEU A 49 -3.14 -3.71 6.53
N SER A 50 -4.44 -3.59 6.27
CA SER A 50 -5.47 -4.47 6.82
C SER A 50 -6.43 -4.91 5.71
N GLY A 51 -7.05 -6.07 5.87
CA GLY A 51 -7.95 -6.63 4.87
C GLY A 51 -7.24 -7.28 3.69
N LEU A 52 -5.97 -7.67 3.85
CA LEU A 52 -5.23 -8.42 2.84
C LEU A 52 -5.60 -9.91 2.91
N ALA A 53 -5.46 -10.63 1.81
CA ALA A 53 -5.40 -12.09 1.87
C ALA A 53 -4.08 -12.52 2.52
N ASP A 54 -4.07 -13.64 3.25
CA ASP A 54 -2.84 -14.17 3.82
C ASP A 54 -1.90 -14.66 2.71
N GLY A 55 -0.63 -14.26 2.79
CA GLY A 55 0.33 -14.53 1.73
C GLY A 55 1.56 -13.62 1.78
N THR A 56 2.52 -13.87 0.90
CA THR A 56 3.66 -12.98 0.69
C THR A 56 3.56 -12.35 -0.69
N TYR A 57 3.65 -11.03 -0.74
CA TYR A 57 3.45 -10.24 -1.94
C TYR A 57 4.67 -9.36 -2.20
N ALA A 58 4.96 -9.13 -3.48
CA ALA A 58 5.99 -8.21 -3.94
C ALA A 58 5.31 -7.09 -4.73
N PRO A 59 4.89 -6.00 -4.08
CA PRO A 59 4.25 -4.89 -4.78
C PRO A 59 5.25 -4.21 -5.73
N THR A 60 4.76 -3.65 -6.83
CA THR A 60 5.55 -2.87 -7.77
C THR A 60 5.30 -1.39 -7.60
N ASP A 61 6.30 -0.56 -7.81
CA ASP A 61 6.11 0.89 -7.95
C ASP A 61 5.59 1.20 -9.36
N ALA A 62 4.37 1.71 -9.48
CA ALA A 62 3.79 2.04 -10.78
C ALA A 62 4.49 3.21 -11.49
N LEU A 63 5.24 4.04 -10.76
CA LEU A 63 5.95 5.18 -11.35
C LEU A 63 7.28 4.76 -12.00
N THR A 64 7.95 3.74 -11.47
CA THR A 64 9.27 3.30 -11.96
C THR A 64 9.24 1.92 -12.62
N GLY A 65 8.25 1.09 -12.28
CA GLY A 65 8.17 -0.32 -12.66
C GLY A 65 8.98 -1.25 -11.76
N ASP A 66 9.66 -0.73 -10.74
CA ASP A 66 10.52 -1.54 -9.86
C ASP A 66 9.70 -2.34 -8.85
N THR A 67 10.19 -3.54 -8.54
CA THR A 67 9.67 -4.31 -7.40
C THR A 67 10.11 -3.66 -6.10
N VAL A 68 9.15 -3.48 -5.19
CA VAL A 68 9.35 -2.96 -3.84
C VAL A 68 9.58 -4.13 -2.86
N ALA A 69 9.99 -3.82 -1.63
CA ALA A 69 10.21 -4.81 -0.60
C ALA A 69 9.00 -5.75 -0.42
N GLN A 70 9.27 -7.04 -0.27
CA GLN A 70 8.24 -8.04 -0.01
C GLN A 70 7.54 -7.76 1.32
N VAL A 71 6.26 -8.09 1.36
CA VAL A 71 5.41 -7.95 2.54
C VAL A 71 4.58 -9.21 2.74
N THR A 72 4.59 -9.71 3.96
CA THR A 72 3.84 -10.90 4.35
C THR A 72 2.63 -10.48 5.16
N ALA A 73 1.45 -10.86 4.68
CA ALA A 73 0.18 -10.72 5.36
C ALA A 73 -0.17 -12.01 6.13
N SER A 74 -0.63 -11.84 7.37
CA SER A 74 -1.07 -12.92 8.25
C SER A 74 -2.24 -12.43 9.11
N GLY A 75 -3.31 -13.24 9.23
CA GLY A 75 -4.54 -12.81 9.89
C GLY A 75 -5.20 -11.62 9.20
N GLY A 76 -4.96 -11.48 7.89
CA GLY A 76 -5.46 -10.39 7.06
C GLY A 76 -4.80 -9.03 7.28
N ALA A 77 -3.65 -8.98 7.93
CA ALA A 77 -2.91 -7.75 8.18
C ALA A 77 -1.42 -7.88 7.82
N ALA A 78 -0.82 -6.76 7.43
CA ALA A 78 0.62 -6.68 7.18
C ALA A 78 1.16 -5.28 7.54
N GLN A 79 2.47 -5.20 7.70
CA GLN A 79 3.17 -3.94 7.91
C GLN A 79 4.35 -3.84 6.96
N MET A 80 4.56 -2.66 6.41
CA MET A 80 5.72 -2.36 5.58
C MET A 80 6.26 -0.97 5.89
N ILE A 81 7.56 -0.77 5.65
CA ILE A 81 8.21 0.53 5.74
C ILE A 81 8.62 0.92 4.33
N VAL A 82 8.25 2.13 3.91
CA VAL A 82 8.68 2.72 2.66
C VAL A 82 9.62 3.87 2.99
N ASN A 83 10.88 3.72 2.59
CA ASN A 83 11.86 4.80 2.70
C ASN A 83 11.70 5.73 1.50
N LEU A 84 11.40 6.99 1.78
CA LEU A 84 11.16 8.03 0.80
C LEU A 84 12.21 9.13 0.96
N ALA A 85 12.76 9.57 -0.16
CA ALA A 85 13.66 10.72 -0.19
C ALA A 85 12.89 12.03 0.09
N ASP A 86 13.62 13.14 0.10
CA ASP A 86 13.06 14.48 0.24
C ASP A 86 11.98 14.73 -0.83
N TYR A 87 10.77 15.07 -0.40
CA TYR A 87 9.59 15.30 -1.25
C TYR A 87 9.24 14.16 -2.24
N ASP A 88 9.57 12.90 -1.89
CA ASP A 88 9.36 11.74 -2.74
C ASP A 88 7.94 11.17 -2.64
N THR A 89 7.47 10.50 -3.71
CA THR A 89 6.18 9.82 -3.79
C THR A 89 6.31 8.51 -4.54
N ARG A 90 5.71 7.45 -4.01
CA ARG A 90 5.64 6.13 -4.65
C ARG A 90 4.21 5.64 -4.77
N VAL A 91 3.97 4.80 -5.78
CA VAL A 91 2.65 4.20 -6.03
C VAL A 91 2.79 2.68 -6.02
N LEU A 92 2.51 2.08 -4.88
CA LEU A 92 2.65 0.65 -4.68
C LEU A 92 1.43 -0.08 -5.23
N VAL A 93 1.64 -1.02 -6.14
CA VAL A 93 0.58 -1.87 -6.70
C VAL A 93 0.80 -3.28 -6.23
N PHE A 94 -0.11 -3.75 -5.39
CA PHE A 94 -0.17 -5.13 -4.95
C PHE A 94 -0.84 -6.00 -6.02
N PRO A 95 -0.43 -7.27 -6.16
CA PRO A 95 -1.13 -8.18 -7.07
C PRO A 95 -2.58 -8.38 -6.62
N ALA A 96 -3.49 -8.69 -7.56
CA ALA A 96 -4.90 -8.95 -7.26
C ALA A 96 -5.10 -10.06 -6.22
N ALA A 97 -4.18 -11.04 -6.16
CA ALA A 97 -4.17 -12.09 -5.15
C ALA A 97 -3.97 -11.60 -3.70
N ALA A 98 -3.60 -10.33 -3.50
CA ALA A 98 -3.50 -9.71 -2.18
C ALA A 98 -4.83 -9.19 -1.66
N VAL A 99 -5.84 -9.05 -2.53
CA VAL A 99 -7.18 -8.61 -2.15
C VAL A 99 -8.05 -9.86 -1.97
N PRO A 100 -8.53 -10.16 -0.74
CA PRO A 100 -9.36 -11.33 -0.50
C PRO A 100 -10.68 -11.19 -1.25
N ASN A 101 -10.99 -12.20 -2.08
CA ASN A 101 -12.23 -12.42 -2.85
C ASN A 101 -13.14 -11.19 -3.01
N LEU A 102 -12.93 -10.45 -4.11
CA LEU A 102 -13.94 -9.60 -4.74
C LEU A 102 -15.06 -10.43 -5.36
#